data_AF-A0A9E2P7X9-F1
#
_entry.id   AF-A0A9E2P7X9-F1
#
_cell.length_a   1.000
_cell.length_b   1.000
_cell.length_c   1.000
_cell.angle_alpha   90.00
_cell.angle_beta   90.00
_cell.angle_gamma   90.00
#
_symmetry.space_group_name_H-M   'P 1'
#
loop_
_entity.id
_entity.type
_entity.pdbx_description
1 polymer ?
#
loop_
_entity_poly.entity_id
_entity_poly.type
_entity_poly.pdbx_seq_one_letter_code
_entity_poly.pdbx_strand_id
1 'polypeptide(L)'
;MRSVLIPLLAFSAVAGPAAAETRYLAYDASDRVTQALTRGITLEADRGLFGAISVRRIISTSNRGSADIRRGGPDAVRRALPAGSPETSVYTISPDGGGRGLSRALCPGADEAWMVLGRVRLGRPMTVHAVGRWPDGGYRHCVQLSYNWRGEWAVPPASGPGGGDAPTP
;
A
#
# COMPACT_ATOMS: atom_id res chain seq x y z
N MET A 1 -13.35 -63.92 -24.26
CA MET A 1 -13.33 -62.48 -24.58
C MET A 1 -14.12 -61.75 -23.51
N ARG A 2 -13.47 -61.05 -22.56
CA ARG A 2 -14.13 -60.22 -21.54
C ARG A 2 -13.35 -58.92 -21.46
N SER A 3 -13.92 -57.88 -22.06
CA SER A 3 -13.39 -56.53 -22.07
C SER A 3 -13.60 -55.89 -20.70
N VAL A 4 -12.53 -55.53 -20.00
CA VAL A 4 -12.58 -54.73 -18.77
C VAL A 4 -12.36 -53.27 -19.17
N LEU A 5 -13.44 -52.49 -19.12
CA LEU A 5 -13.43 -51.03 -19.27
C LEU A 5 -12.95 -50.41 -17.95
N ILE A 6 -11.82 -49.71 -17.98
CA ILE A 6 -11.35 -48.84 -16.89
C ILE A 6 -11.94 -47.45 -17.14
N PRO A 7 -12.79 -46.89 -16.25
CA PRO A 7 -13.20 -45.51 -16.39
C PRO A 7 -12.08 -44.60 -15.87
N LEU A 8 -11.55 -43.74 -16.75
CA LEU A 8 -10.70 -42.62 -16.37
C LEU A 8 -11.53 -41.62 -15.55
N LEU A 9 -11.26 -41.54 -14.24
CA LEU A 9 -11.72 -40.45 -13.38
C LEU A 9 -10.95 -39.18 -13.75
N ALA A 10 -11.57 -38.34 -14.58
CA ALA A 10 -11.13 -36.98 -14.84
C ALA A 10 -11.36 -36.13 -13.58
N PHE A 11 -10.31 -35.91 -12.79
CA PHE A 11 -10.29 -34.94 -11.71
C PHE A 11 -10.19 -33.53 -12.32
N SER A 12 -11.33 -32.96 -12.69
CA SER A 12 -11.45 -31.56 -13.09
C SER A 12 -11.30 -30.69 -11.85
N ALA A 13 -10.06 -30.41 -11.43
CA ALA A 13 -9.80 -29.40 -10.42
C ALA A 13 -10.17 -28.03 -11.01
N VAL A 14 -11.35 -27.53 -10.66
CA VAL A 14 -11.73 -26.12 -10.88
C VAL A 14 -10.88 -25.30 -9.92
N ALA A 15 -9.65 -24.99 -10.33
CA ALA A 15 -8.83 -23.98 -9.67
C ALA A 15 -9.49 -22.62 -9.97
N GLY A 16 -10.41 -22.20 -9.09
CA GLY A 16 -10.88 -20.82 -9.08
C GLY A 16 -9.68 -19.88 -9.00
N PRO A 17 -9.73 -18.70 -9.65
CA PRO A 17 -8.59 -17.80 -9.64
C PRO A 17 -8.30 -17.45 -8.18
N ALA A 18 -7.08 -17.69 -7.73
CA ALA A 18 -6.56 -17.07 -6.52
C ALA A 18 -6.37 -15.57 -6.83
N ALA A 19 -7.48 -14.85 -7.00
CA ALA A 19 -7.48 -13.42 -7.20
C ALA A 19 -6.99 -12.80 -5.89
N ALA A 20 -5.83 -12.15 -5.95
CA ALA A 20 -5.32 -11.35 -4.84
C ALA A 20 -6.38 -10.29 -4.51
N GLU A 21 -7.00 -10.40 -3.35
CA GLU A 21 -8.07 -9.51 -2.95
C GLU A 21 -7.47 -8.14 -2.59
N THR A 22 -7.81 -7.12 -3.37
CA THR A 22 -7.42 -5.73 -3.08
C THR A 22 -8.18 -5.24 -1.84
N ARG A 23 -7.43 -4.86 -0.82
CA ARG A 23 -7.93 -4.28 0.42
C ARG A 23 -7.47 -2.85 0.57
N TYR A 24 -8.34 -2.00 1.08
CA TYR A 24 -8.02 -0.64 1.47
C TYR A 24 -7.99 -0.55 2.99
N LEU A 25 -6.85 -0.12 3.52
CA LEU A 25 -6.58 -0.05 4.96
C LEU A 25 -6.47 1.43 5.35
N ALA A 26 -7.40 1.93 6.14
CA ALA A 26 -7.37 3.33 6.58
C ALA A 26 -6.73 3.50 7.95
N TYR A 27 -5.99 4.59 8.05
CA TYR A 27 -5.38 5.03 9.28
C TYR A 27 -5.57 6.53 9.49
N ASP A 28 -5.81 6.89 10.74
CA ASP A 28 -5.87 8.28 11.20
C ASP A 28 -4.55 8.67 11.87
N ALA A 29 -4.21 9.96 11.81
CA ALA A 29 -3.04 10.47 12.54
C ALA A 29 -3.18 10.27 14.05
N SER A 30 -2.15 9.73 14.70
CA SER A 30 -2.15 9.47 16.15
C SER A 30 -1.69 10.66 16.99
N ASP A 31 -0.99 11.60 16.39
CA ASP A 31 -0.40 12.76 17.07
C ASP A 31 -0.56 14.05 16.26
N ARG A 32 -0.32 15.20 16.90
CA ARG A 32 -0.52 16.53 16.29
C ARG A 32 0.45 16.78 15.13
N VAL A 33 1.66 16.25 15.19
CA VAL A 33 2.68 16.44 14.13
C VAL A 33 2.20 15.72 12.87
N THR A 34 1.82 14.46 13.02
CA THR A 34 1.27 13.64 11.96
C THR A 34 0.02 14.30 11.41
N GLN A 35 -0.91 14.76 12.25
CA GLN A 35 -2.16 15.40 11.83
C GLN A 35 -1.93 16.69 11.03
N ALA A 36 -0.92 17.48 11.39
CA ALA A 36 -0.57 18.71 10.68
C ALA A 36 0.00 18.44 9.27
N LEU A 37 0.72 17.34 9.11
CA LEU A 37 1.36 16.95 7.84
C LEU A 37 0.41 16.12 6.96
N THR A 38 -0.32 15.20 7.58
CA THR A 38 -1.26 14.25 6.96
C THR A 38 -2.44 14.03 7.90
N ARG A 39 -3.68 14.23 7.44
CA ARG A 39 -4.85 13.95 8.29
C ARG A 39 -5.03 12.46 8.55
N GLY A 40 -4.62 11.64 7.57
CA GLY A 40 -4.66 10.20 7.59
C GLY A 40 -4.15 9.65 6.26
N ILE A 41 -3.98 8.34 6.20
CA ILE A 41 -3.53 7.64 5.00
C ILE A 41 -4.39 6.41 4.75
N THR A 42 -4.59 6.10 3.47
CA THR A 42 -5.22 4.85 3.04
C THR A 42 -4.21 4.03 2.25
N LEU A 43 -3.99 2.79 2.65
CA LEU A 43 -3.14 1.84 1.94
C LEU A 43 -4.00 0.98 1.02
N GLU A 44 -3.71 0.97 -0.27
CA GLU A 44 -4.19 -0.07 -1.18
C GLU A 44 -3.19 -1.22 -1.11
N ALA A 45 -3.64 -2.38 -0.66
CA ALA A 45 -2.80 -3.53 -0.45
C ALA A 45 -3.46 -4.82 -0.95
N ASP A 46 -2.64 -5.73 -1.47
CA ASP A 46 -3.10 -7.07 -1.81
C ASP A 46 -2.97 -7.98 -0.59
N ARG A 47 -4.01 -8.74 -0.29
CA ARG A 47 -3.94 -9.85 0.67
C ARG A 47 -3.43 -11.10 -0.07
N GLY A 48 -2.20 -11.48 0.24
CA GLY A 48 -1.56 -12.68 -0.28
C GLY A 48 -1.93 -13.95 0.50
N LEU A 49 -1.38 -15.08 0.06
CA LEU A 49 -1.44 -16.36 0.76
C LEU A 49 -0.93 -16.20 2.20
N PHE A 50 -1.57 -16.89 3.15
CA PHE A 50 -1.26 -16.82 4.59
C PHE A 50 -1.50 -15.44 5.25
N GLY A 51 -2.28 -14.56 4.63
CA GLY A 51 -2.65 -13.26 5.21
C GLY A 51 -1.54 -12.21 5.13
N ALA A 52 -0.51 -12.42 4.31
CA ALA A 52 0.51 -11.41 4.04
C ALA A 52 -0.12 -10.19 3.35
N ILE A 53 0.26 -8.98 3.79
CA ILE A 53 -0.26 -7.72 3.22
C ILE A 53 0.87 -7.06 2.43
N SER A 54 0.65 -6.90 1.12
CA SER A 54 1.57 -6.17 0.24
C SER A 54 0.95 -4.84 -0.16
N VAL A 55 1.43 -3.74 0.40
CA VAL A 55 0.98 -2.40 0.01
C VAL A 55 1.46 -2.09 -1.40
N ARG A 56 0.56 -1.73 -2.29
CA ARG A 56 0.86 -1.30 -3.66
C ARG A 56 0.99 0.20 -3.75
N ARG A 57 0.07 0.89 -3.08
CA ARG A 57 -0.14 2.33 -3.20
C ARG A 57 -0.55 2.91 -1.85
N ILE A 58 -0.04 4.09 -1.54
CA ILE A 58 -0.50 4.89 -0.39
C ILE A 58 -1.18 6.13 -0.93
N ILE A 59 -2.39 6.36 -0.45
CA ILE A 59 -3.18 7.55 -0.72
C ILE A 59 -3.09 8.39 0.55
N SER A 60 -2.28 9.43 0.51
CA SER A 60 -2.13 10.34 1.66
C SER A 60 -3.08 11.51 1.53
N THR A 61 -3.96 11.70 2.52
CA THR A 61 -4.89 12.83 2.55
C THR A 61 -4.27 13.95 3.38
N SER A 62 -3.86 15.01 2.69
CA SER A 62 -3.35 16.23 3.32
C SER A 62 -4.35 17.39 3.16
N ASN A 63 -4.12 18.50 3.85
CA ASN A 63 -4.85 19.74 3.60
C ASN A 63 -4.67 20.25 2.15
N ARG A 64 -3.67 19.76 1.41
CA ARG A 64 -3.32 20.19 0.05
C ARG A 64 -3.73 19.19 -1.03
N GLY A 65 -4.58 18.21 -0.70
CA GLY A 65 -5.06 17.17 -1.63
C GLY A 65 -4.42 15.81 -1.38
N SER A 66 -4.65 14.88 -2.31
CA SER A 66 -4.17 13.50 -2.25
C SER A 66 -2.86 13.33 -3.02
N ALA A 67 -1.91 12.59 -2.42
CA ALA A 67 -0.68 12.19 -3.09
C ALA A 67 -0.75 10.70 -3.45
N ASP A 68 -0.26 10.38 -4.65
CA ASP A 68 0.03 9.01 -5.05
C ASP A 68 1.42 8.61 -4.59
N ILE A 69 1.53 7.47 -3.92
CA ILE A 69 2.81 6.98 -3.41
C ILE A 69 2.94 5.51 -3.81
N ARG A 70 4.03 5.17 -4.51
CA ARG A 70 4.24 3.87 -5.14
C ARG A 70 5.39 3.12 -4.50
N ARG A 71 5.28 1.80 -4.40
CA ARG A 71 6.37 0.95 -3.87
C ARG A 71 7.64 1.10 -4.71
N GLY A 72 8.79 1.20 -4.03
CA GLY A 72 10.12 1.32 -4.62
C GLY A 72 10.84 2.59 -4.19
N GLY A 73 12.15 2.62 -4.44
CA GLY A 73 13.03 3.75 -4.15
C GLY A 73 14.48 3.29 -3.93
N PRO A 74 15.44 4.23 -3.82
CA PRO A 74 16.84 3.89 -3.63
C PRO A 74 17.10 3.21 -2.28
N ASP A 75 18.01 2.23 -2.25
CA ASP A 75 18.40 1.55 -1.01
C ASP A 75 19.01 2.49 0.04
N ALA A 76 19.61 3.59 -0.41
CA ALA A 76 20.14 4.64 0.46
C ALA A 76 19.08 5.25 1.38
N VAL A 77 17.80 5.24 0.98
CA VAL A 77 16.68 5.72 1.78
C VAL A 77 16.59 4.98 3.12
N ARG A 78 16.76 3.64 3.10
CA ARG A 78 16.68 2.80 4.30
C ARG A 78 17.83 3.07 5.26
N ARG A 79 19.00 3.43 4.74
CA ARG A 79 20.19 3.74 5.53
C ARG A 79 20.11 5.10 6.23
N ALA A 80 19.23 5.99 5.76
CA ALA A 80 19.02 7.30 6.37
C ALA A 80 18.04 7.25 7.55
N LEU A 81 17.42 6.09 7.84
CA LEU A 81 16.50 5.94 8.95
C LEU A 81 17.21 6.05 10.31
N PRO A 82 16.48 6.48 11.37
CA PRO A 82 16.98 6.39 12.73
C PRO A 82 17.49 4.98 13.09
N ALA A 83 18.54 4.92 13.90
CA ALA A 83 19.08 3.64 14.36
C ALA A 83 18.01 2.82 15.10
N GLY A 84 17.85 1.55 14.73
CA GLY A 84 16.87 0.65 15.32
C GLY A 84 15.48 0.68 14.68
N SER A 85 15.24 1.49 13.65
CA SER A 85 13.97 1.48 12.90
C SER A 85 13.71 0.10 12.26
N PRO A 86 12.59 -0.57 12.56
CA PRO A 86 12.22 -1.84 11.94
C PRO A 86 11.61 -1.68 10.52
N GLU A 87 11.32 -0.46 10.08
CA GLU A 87 10.71 -0.14 8.79
C GLU A 87 11.70 -0.34 7.63
N THR A 88 11.27 -1.06 6.60
CA THR A 88 12.16 -1.43 5.48
C THR A 88 11.55 -1.24 4.10
N SER A 89 10.23 -1.12 3.98
CA SER A 89 9.58 -0.98 2.68
C SER A 89 9.60 0.48 2.25
N VAL A 90 10.31 0.79 1.17
CA VAL A 90 10.42 2.15 0.60
C VAL A 90 9.31 2.39 -0.42
N TYR A 91 8.74 3.60 -0.40
CA TYR A 91 7.75 4.07 -1.34
C TYR A 91 8.07 5.49 -1.79
N THR A 92 8.06 5.71 -3.10
CA THR A 92 8.29 7.01 -3.72
C THR A 92 7.01 7.82 -3.73
N ILE A 93 7.08 9.08 -3.30
CA ILE A 93 5.99 10.04 -3.43
C ILE A 93 6.03 10.58 -4.87
N SER A 94 5.00 10.30 -5.67
CA SER A 94 4.89 10.90 -7.01
C SER A 94 4.76 12.41 -6.88
N PRO A 95 5.39 13.23 -7.74
CA PRO A 95 5.23 14.69 -7.69
C PRO A 95 3.83 15.17 -8.13
N ASP A 96 3.02 14.30 -8.73
CA ASP A 96 1.70 14.64 -9.27
C ASP A 96 0.63 14.86 -8.18
N GLY A 97 -0.45 15.55 -8.55
CA GLY A 97 -1.54 15.87 -7.62
C GLY A 97 -1.04 16.63 -6.39
N GLY A 98 -1.36 16.13 -5.19
CA GLY A 98 -0.88 16.68 -3.91
C GLY A 98 0.56 16.29 -3.54
N GLY A 99 1.24 15.50 -4.37
CA GLY A 99 2.54 14.89 -4.08
C GLY A 99 3.68 15.88 -3.84
N ARG A 100 3.90 16.86 -4.72
CA ARG A 100 4.86 17.96 -4.50
C ARG A 100 4.60 18.70 -3.18
N GLY A 101 3.32 18.93 -2.87
CA GLY A 101 2.89 19.59 -1.64
C GLY A 101 3.22 18.76 -0.40
N LEU A 102 3.01 17.44 -0.48
CA LEU A 102 3.34 16.48 0.57
C LEU A 102 4.86 16.37 0.75
N SER A 103 5.65 16.18 -0.32
CA SER A 103 7.12 16.08 -0.24
C SER A 103 7.74 17.30 0.44
N ARG A 104 7.29 18.51 0.08
CA ARG A 104 7.75 19.76 0.72
C ARG A 104 7.32 19.89 2.19
N ALA A 105 6.15 19.35 2.55
CA ALA A 105 5.70 19.36 3.93
C ALA A 105 6.49 18.36 4.79
N LEU A 106 6.78 17.17 4.26
CA LEU A 106 7.52 16.13 4.97
C LEU A 106 9.02 16.42 5.04
N CYS A 107 9.62 16.89 3.95
CA CYS A 107 11.05 17.15 3.79
C CYS A 107 11.30 18.53 3.17
N PRO A 108 11.23 19.62 3.95
CA PRO A 108 11.49 20.97 3.45
C PRO A 108 12.90 21.09 2.87
N GLY A 109 13.01 21.52 1.60
CA GLY A 109 14.29 21.75 0.92
C GLY A 109 14.93 20.51 0.26
N ALA A 110 14.29 19.35 0.32
CA ALA A 110 14.71 18.16 -0.43
C ALA A 110 14.21 18.21 -1.89
N ASP A 111 15.01 17.67 -2.82
CA ASP A 111 14.65 17.53 -4.24
C ASP A 111 13.63 16.41 -4.45
N GLU A 112 13.78 15.32 -3.70
CA GLU A 112 12.93 14.13 -3.74
C GLU A 112 12.61 13.67 -2.31
N ALA A 113 11.48 12.98 -2.13
CA ALA A 113 11.09 12.42 -0.84
C ALA A 113 10.43 11.04 -0.98
N TRP A 114 10.68 10.20 0.02
CA TRP A 114 10.17 8.84 0.14
C TRP A 114 9.51 8.63 1.50
N MET A 115 8.58 7.68 1.53
CA MET A 115 8.00 7.14 2.77
C MET A 115 8.51 5.72 2.99
N VAL A 116 8.87 5.39 4.23
CA VAL A 116 9.35 4.06 4.62
C VAL A 116 8.45 3.49 5.68
N LEU A 117 7.91 2.30 5.41
CA LEU A 117 6.92 1.63 6.25
C LEU A 117 7.41 0.25 6.66
N GLY A 118 6.95 -0.19 7.81
CA GLY A 118 7.15 -1.55 8.30
C GLY A 118 6.18 -2.53 7.68
N ARG A 119 6.20 -3.75 8.21
CA ARG A 119 5.18 -4.75 7.89
C ARG A 119 3.83 -4.27 8.40
N VAL A 120 2.86 -4.16 7.49
CA VAL A 120 1.48 -3.81 7.83
C VAL A 120 0.81 -4.98 8.55
N ARG A 121 0.14 -4.68 9.66
CA ARG A 121 -0.63 -5.64 10.46
C ARG A 121 -2.01 -5.06 10.72
N LEU A 122 -3.06 -5.84 10.45
CA LEU A 122 -4.44 -5.40 10.66
C LEU A 122 -4.71 -5.11 12.13
N GLY A 123 -5.51 -4.07 12.40
CA GLY A 123 -5.88 -3.69 13.77
C GLY A 123 -4.74 -3.15 14.62
N ARG A 124 -3.59 -2.82 14.03
CA ARG A 124 -2.41 -2.31 14.75
C ARG A 124 -2.04 -0.91 14.30
N PRO A 125 -1.51 -0.07 15.20
CA PRO A 125 -0.92 1.19 14.81
C PRO A 125 0.32 0.96 13.93
N MET A 126 0.69 2.00 13.18
CA MET A 126 1.78 1.96 12.23
C MET A 126 2.66 3.21 12.33
N THR A 127 3.96 3.01 12.21
CA THR A 127 4.95 4.08 12.06
C THR A 127 5.38 4.19 10.61
N VAL A 128 5.55 5.42 10.14
CA VAL A 128 6.06 5.74 8.81
C VAL A 128 7.15 6.79 8.92
N HIS A 129 8.27 6.59 8.23
CA HIS A 129 9.35 7.58 8.16
C HIS A 129 9.32 8.29 6.81
N ALA A 130 9.51 9.61 6.82
CA ALA A 130 9.83 10.35 5.61
C ALA A 130 11.35 10.57 5.52
N VAL A 131 11.90 10.37 4.33
CA VAL A 131 13.31 10.58 4.02
C VAL A 131 13.38 11.42 2.76
N GLY A 132 14.26 12.41 2.76
CA GLY A 132 14.50 13.29 1.61
C GLY A 132 15.87 13.05 1.01
N ARG A 133 16.03 13.45 -0.26
CA ARG A 133 17.33 13.61 -0.92
C ARG A 133 17.58 15.10 -1.11
N TRP A 134 18.71 15.57 -0.64
CA TRP A 134 19.09 16.98 -0.72
C TRP A 134 19.92 17.27 -1.98
N PRO A 135 20.11 18.55 -2.34
CA PRO A 135 20.91 18.96 -3.50
C PRO A 135 22.36 18.48 -3.47
N ASP A 136 22.91 18.18 -2.29
CA ASP A 136 24.23 17.59 -2.10
C ASP A 136 24.27 16.07 -2.41
N GLY A 137 23.14 15.49 -2.80
CA GLY A 137 22.96 14.06 -3.02
C GLY A 137 22.76 13.24 -1.75
N GLY A 138 22.82 13.86 -0.56
CA GLY A 138 22.67 13.20 0.72
C GLY A 138 21.22 12.81 1.02
N TYR A 139 21.04 11.63 1.62
CA TYR A 139 19.75 11.18 2.14
C TYR A 139 19.67 11.46 3.63
N ARG A 140 18.57 12.07 4.09
CA ARG A 140 18.36 12.38 5.51
C ARG A 140 16.94 12.06 5.93
N HIS A 141 16.78 11.53 7.14
CA HIS A 141 15.47 11.40 7.79
C HIS A 141 14.89 12.79 8.05
N CYS A 142 13.63 12.98 7.69
CA CYS A 142 12.95 14.28 7.85
C CYS A 142 11.99 14.26 9.03
N VAL A 143 11.10 13.25 9.08
CA VAL A 143 10.05 13.16 10.09
C VAL A 143 9.58 11.73 10.27
N GLN A 144 9.10 11.41 11.47
CA GLN A 144 8.36 10.19 11.78
C GLN A 144 6.88 10.54 11.92
N LEU A 145 6.02 9.73 11.31
CA LEU A 145 4.58 9.84 11.33
C LEU A 145 4.00 8.62 12.05
N SER A 146 3.03 8.86 12.93
CA SER A 146 2.40 7.84 13.76
C SER A 146 0.92 7.75 13.41
N TYR A 147 0.44 6.53 13.14
CA TYR A 147 -0.91 6.29 12.66
C TYR A 147 -1.66 5.23 13.47
N ASN A 148 -2.94 5.48 13.73
CA ASN A 148 -3.84 4.55 14.40
C ASN A 148 -4.73 3.86 13.37
N TRP A 149 -4.94 2.56 13.58
CA TRP A 149 -5.85 1.77 12.75
C TRP A 149 -7.28 2.30 12.85
N ARG A 150 -7.92 2.53 11.69
CA ARG A 150 -9.32 2.94 11.61
C ARG A 150 -10.23 1.81 11.11
N GLY A 151 -9.81 1.08 10.07
CA GLY A 151 -10.62 0.01 9.50
C GLY A 151 -10.15 -0.45 8.12
N GLU A 152 -10.78 -1.52 7.63
CA GLU A 152 -10.58 -2.05 6.28
C GLU A 152 -11.87 -2.09 5.47
N TRP A 153 -11.75 -1.93 4.16
CA TRP A 153 -12.80 -2.28 3.20
C TRP A 153 -12.20 -2.99 1.99
N ALA A 154 -13.01 -3.81 1.32
CA ALA A 154 -12.67 -4.44 0.05
C ALA A 154 -13.41 -3.74 -1.08
N VAL A 155 -12.80 -3.68 -2.25
CA VAL A 155 -13.55 -3.42 -3.48
C VAL A 155 -14.14 -4.75 -3.93
N PRO A 156 -15.45 -4.83 -4.23
CA PRO A 156 -16.05 -6.05 -4.76
C PRO A 156 -15.27 -6.52 -5.99
N PRO A 157 -15.06 -7.84 -6.17
CA PRO A 157 -14.45 -8.33 -7.41
C PRO A 157 -15.26 -7.81 -8.60
N ALA A 158 -14.58 -7.34 -9.64
CA ALA A 158 -15.25 -6.89 -10.84
C ALA A 158 -16.12 -8.03 -11.38
N SER A 159 -17.43 -7.80 -11.52
CA SER A 159 -18.35 -8.76 -12.13
C SER A 159 -17.80 -9.15 -13.50
N GLY A 160 -17.44 -10.42 -13.69
CA GLY A 160 -16.98 -10.92 -14.97
C GLY A 160 -18.06 -10.72 -16.05
N PRO A 161 -17.69 -10.63 -17.35
CA PRO A 161 -18.65 -10.55 -18.43
C PRO A 161 -19.37 -11.90 -18.55
N GLY A 162 -20.54 -12.04 -17.90
CA GLY A 162 -21.32 -13.28 -17.93
C GLY A 162 -22.59 -13.18 -17.10
N GLY A 163 -23.64 -12.63 -17.69
CA GLY A 163 -24.96 -12.55 -17.07
C GLY A 163 -25.96 -11.77 -17.92
N GLY A 164 -25.90 -11.98 -19.24
CA GLY A 164 -26.86 -11.43 -20.18
C GLY A 164 -27.93 -12.46 -20.51
N ASP A 165 -28.74 -12.86 -19.53
CA ASP A 165 -30.07 -13.42 -19.82
C ASP A 165 -31.07 -12.28 -19.70
N ALA A 166 -31.38 -11.68 -20.84
CA ALA A 166 -32.47 -10.73 -20.98
C ALA A 166 -33.81 -11.48 -20.82
N PRO A 167 -34.81 -10.92 -20.12
CA PRO A 167 -36.14 -11.49 -20.15
C PRO A 167 -36.78 -11.18 -21.51
N THR A 168 -37.08 -12.20 -22.30
CA THR A 168 -37.94 -12.09 -23.49
C THR A 168 -39.37 -11.70 -23.07
N PRO A 169 -40.04 -10.79 -23.79
CA PRO A 169 -41.44 -10.43 -23.56
C PRO A 169 -42.42 -11.54 -23.94
#